data_AF-G3W1I9-F1
#
_entry.id   AF-G3W1I9-F1
#
_cell.length_a   1.000
_cell.length_b   1.000
_cell.length_c   1.000
_cell.angle_alpha   90.00
_cell.angle_beta   90.00
_cell.angle_gamma   90.00
#
_symmetry.space_group_name_H-M   'P 1'
#
loop_
_entity.id
_entity.type
_entity.pdbx_description
1 polymer ?
#
loop_
_entity_poly.entity_id
_entity_poly.type
_entity_poly.pdbx_seq_one_letter_code
_entity_poly.pdbx_strand_id
1 'polypeptide(L)'
;MAPPNPCLRVPAAVSVLTVLLGFLLLVQVSLASGTSDISAYNITWKSIDFKTILEWEPIPVNQVYTVEISDRWGDWKKKCFHTKKTECDLTDEMRNLRETYIARILSEKPIKSDGDPEESQHANAPYFTPYLDTNLGQPRIQNFEQNGTKLKVTVQDSITPFRINGNFQTLRQIFQQDLTYILYYWKASSTGKKSVRTDTNEFLVDVDKGENYCFNIQAFIPSRRAKQKSPESEIRCTSQDKVVFKELFFIIGAVLFVIIILVIILSVTLHKCSKARAERDRKENAPLNFA
;
A
#
# COMPACT_ATOMS: atom_id res chain seq x y z
N MET A 1 59.28 82.96 62.32
CA MET A 1 58.62 84.24 61.98
C MET A 1 57.63 83.96 60.85
N ALA A 2 56.36 84.30 61.05
CA ALA A 2 55.20 84.05 60.18
C ALA A 2 55.21 84.96 58.91
N PRO A 3 54.29 84.88 57.90
CA PRO A 3 53.02 84.15 57.85
C PRO A 3 52.70 83.56 56.41
N PRO A 4 51.44 83.42 55.86
CA PRO A 4 50.99 82.22 55.11
C PRO A 4 50.38 82.47 53.69
N ASN A 5 50.07 81.38 52.95
CA ASN A 5 49.02 81.21 51.90
C ASN A 5 49.04 82.12 50.62
N PRO A 6 48.24 81.86 49.55
CA PRO A 6 47.58 80.63 49.05
C PRO A 6 47.72 80.45 47.51
N CYS A 7 47.06 79.39 47.00
CA CYS A 7 46.45 79.22 45.65
C CYS A 7 47.03 78.05 44.84
N LEU A 8 46.21 77.00 44.65
CA LEU A 8 45.72 76.59 43.32
C LEU A 8 44.64 75.51 43.50
N ARG A 9 43.37 75.91 43.33
CA ARG A 9 42.44 75.47 42.27
C ARG A 9 42.14 73.96 42.21
N VAL A 10 40.96 73.64 42.74
CA VAL A 10 40.11 72.54 42.25
C VAL A 10 39.64 72.88 40.83
N PRO A 11 39.64 71.91 39.90
CA PRO A 11 38.43 71.60 39.15
C PRO A 11 38.17 70.09 39.19
N ALA A 12 37.00 69.71 39.69
CA ALA A 12 35.80 69.41 38.90
C ALA A 12 35.83 67.97 38.40
N ALA A 13 35.06 67.14 39.09
CA ALA A 13 34.73 65.78 38.73
C ALA A 13 34.21 65.75 37.28
N VAL A 14 35.04 65.26 36.36
CA VAL A 14 34.59 64.89 35.03
C VAL A 14 33.75 63.64 35.19
N SER A 15 32.46 63.86 34.98
CA SER A 15 31.34 62.95 35.11
C SER A 15 31.65 61.52 34.61
N VAL A 16 31.49 60.55 35.50
CA VAL A 16 31.51 59.09 35.22
C VAL A 16 30.48 58.70 34.12
N LEU A 17 29.55 59.60 33.80
CA LEU A 17 28.51 59.40 32.79
C LEU A 17 29.03 59.34 31.34
N THR A 18 30.16 59.99 31.01
CA THR A 18 30.69 60.00 29.63
C THR A 18 31.51 58.75 29.30
N VAL A 19 32.06 58.06 30.30
CA VAL A 19 32.74 56.77 30.09
C VAL A 19 31.73 55.63 29.96
N LEU A 20 30.59 55.71 30.66
CA LEU A 20 29.50 54.74 30.53
C LEU A 20 28.80 54.78 29.17
N LEU A 21 28.64 55.97 28.55
CA LEU A 21 28.08 56.07 27.20
C LEU A 21 29.04 55.53 26.12
N GLY A 22 30.35 55.68 26.29
CA GLY A 22 31.35 55.13 25.38
C GLY A 22 31.44 53.60 25.44
N PHE A 23 31.24 53.01 26.62
CA PHE A 23 31.18 51.56 26.80
C PHE A 23 29.83 50.94 26.35
N LEU A 24 28.73 51.69 26.41
CA LEU A 24 27.44 51.24 25.87
C LEU A 24 27.39 51.24 24.34
N LEU A 25 28.19 52.08 23.67
CA LEU A 25 28.28 52.14 22.21
C LEU A 25 29.23 51.11 21.59
N LEU A 26 30.04 50.41 22.41
CA LEU A 26 30.88 49.28 21.97
C LEU A 26 30.16 47.93 22.06
N VAL A 27 28.93 47.88 22.60
CA VAL A 27 28.01 46.75 22.43
C VAL A 27 27.17 46.99 21.18
N GLN A 28 27.83 47.27 20.06
CA GLN A 28 27.24 46.95 18.76
C GLN A 28 27.26 45.43 18.69
N VAL A 29 26.15 44.83 19.10
CA VAL A 29 25.81 43.45 18.74
C VAL A 29 25.89 43.42 17.22
N SER A 30 27.01 42.93 16.68
CA SER A 30 27.04 42.39 15.34
C SER A 30 26.20 41.12 15.37
N LEU A 31 24.87 41.32 15.37
CA LEU A 31 23.94 40.33 14.90
C LEU A 31 24.13 40.31 13.38
N ALA A 32 25.24 39.68 12.97
CA ALA A 32 25.26 39.08 11.66
C ALA A 32 24.06 38.14 11.67
N SER A 33 23.00 38.52 10.98
CA SER A 33 22.00 37.58 10.50
C SER A 33 22.71 36.68 9.49
N GLY A 34 23.59 35.82 10.00
CA GLY A 34 23.97 34.61 9.31
C GLY A 34 22.71 33.77 9.37
N THR A 35 21.95 33.74 8.28
CA THR A 35 21.02 32.65 8.04
C THR A 35 21.88 31.40 7.98
N SER A 36 22.11 30.77 9.13
CA SER A 36 22.72 29.46 9.21
C SER A 36 21.80 28.54 8.43
N ASP A 37 22.30 27.98 7.32
CA ASP A 37 21.52 27.01 6.54
C ASP A 37 21.06 25.91 7.50
N ILE A 38 19.75 25.66 7.53
CA ILE A 38 19.19 24.71 8.47
C ILE A 38 19.35 23.33 7.85
N SER A 39 20.15 22.49 8.50
CA SER A 39 20.27 21.08 8.11
C SER A 39 18.92 20.38 8.23
N ALA A 40 18.65 19.47 7.29
CA ALA A 40 17.45 18.64 7.35
C ALA A 40 17.43 17.78 8.63
N TYR A 41 16.25 17.49 9.16
CA TYR A 41 16.05 16.66 10.34
C TYR A 41 14.76 15.82 10.21
N ASN A 42 14.48 14.96 11.19
CA ASN A 42 13.35 14.02 11.17
C ASN A 42 13.30 13.14 9.89
N ILE A 43 14.48 12.80 9.38
CA ILE A 43 14.66 12.08 8.12
C ILE A 43 14.14 10.64 8.26
N THR A 44 13.15 10.28 7.44
CA THR A 44 12.42 9.02 7.56
C THR A 44 12.21 8.36 6.21
N TRP A 45 12.35 7.03 6.17
CA TRP A 45 12.00 6.21 5.01
C TRP A 45 10.52 5.82 5.02
N LYS A 46 9.80 6.16 3.95
CA LYS A 46 8.48 5.61 3.63
C LYS A 46 8.62 4.58 2.52
N SER A 47 8.52 3.30 2.88
CA SER A 47 8.64 2.21 1.91
C SER A 47 7.52 1.18 2.06
N ILE A 48 6.81 0.91 0.96
CA ILE A 48 5.78 -0.14 0.86
C ILE A 48 5.99 -0.85 -0.47
N ASP A 49 6.09 -2.19 -0.44
CA ASP A 49 6.29 -3.03 -1.62
C ASP A 49 7.38 -2.50 -2.58
N PHE A 50 8.50 -2.05 -2.00
CA PHE A 50 9.67 -1.49 -2.70
C PHE A 50 9.45 -0.16 -3.42
N LYS A 51 8.28 0.48 -3.28
CA LYS A 51 8.16 1.92 -3.56
C LYS A 51 8.74 2.67 -2.37
N THR A 52 9.82 3.41 -2.56
CA THR A 52 10.59 3.99 -1.46
C THR A 52 10.82 5.49 -1.64
N ILE A 53 10.29 6.26 -0.69
CA ILE A 53 10.36 7.72 -0.62
C ILE A 53 11.07 8.11 0.67
N LEU A 54 12.04 9.02 0.58
CA LEU A 54 12.68 9.65 1.73
C LEU A 54 11.94 10.94 2.05
N GLU A 55 11.54 11.13 3.30
CA GLU A 55 10.87 12.33 3.81
C GLU A 55 11.72 12.99 4.88
N TRP A 56 11.63 14.32 5.01
CA TRP A 56 12.37 15.08 6.02
C TRP A 56 11.66 16.38 6.40
N GLU A 57 12.23 17.09 7.37
CA GLU A 57 11.86 18.44 7.78
C GLU A 57 13.12 19.32 7.78
N PRO A 58 13.01 20.66 7.85
CA PRO A 58 11.80 21.47 7.71
C PRO A 58 11.44 21.72 6.24
N ILE A 59 10.28 22.35 6.02
CA ILE A 59 9.99 22.99 4.73
C ILE A 59 11.03 24.10 4.50
N PRO A 60 11.70 24.14 3.34
CA PRO A 60 12.85 25.01 3.18
C PRO A 60 12.44 26.49 3.12
N VAL A 61 13.14 27.33 3.89
CA VAL A 61 13.03 28.79 3.85
C VAL A 61 14.37 29.35 3.41
N ASN A 62 14.42 30.04 2.26
CA ASN A 62 15.64 30.61 1.67
C ASN A 62 16.77 29.60 1.38
N GLN A 63 16.45 28.32 1.27
CA GLN A 63 17.36 27.24 0.90
C GLN A 63 16.65 26.24 -0.03
N VAL A 64 17.42 25.29 -0.56
CA VAL A 64 16.94 24.14 -1.32
C VAL A 64 17.64 22.87 -0.85
N TYR A 65 17.10 21.72 -1.20
CA TYR A 65 17.68 20.43 -0.86
C TYR A 65 18.15 19.68 -2.09
N THR A 66 19.24 18.92 -1.93
CA THR A 66 19.66 17.89 -2.88
C THR A 66 19.86 16.59 -2.11
N VAL A 67 19.30 15.48 -2.59
CA VAL A 67 19.46 14.18 -1.94
C VAL A 67 20.61 13.43 -2.58
N GLU A 68 21.48 12.86 -1.77
CA GLU A 68 22.49 11.90 -2.21
C GLU A 68 22.17 10.52 -1.64
N ILE A 69 22.27 9.49 -2.48
CA ILE A 69 22.11 8.09 -2.07
C ILE A 69 23.28 7.26 -2.61
N SER A 70 23.75 6.33 -1.80
CA SER A 70 24.68 5.30 -2.22
C SER A 70 24.30 3.96 -1.62
N ASP A 71 24.77 2.87 -2.22
CA ASP A 71 24.96 1.65 -1.45
C ASP A 71 26.14 1.86 -0.47
N ARG A 72 26.35 0.94 0.48
CA ARG A 72 27.34 1.15 1.56
C ARG A 72 28.76 1.42 1.05
N TRP A 73 29.12 0.96 -0.15
CA TRP A 73 30.51 0.98 -0.65
C TRP A 73 30.66 1.62 -2.04
N GLY A 74 29.59 2.18 -2.59
CA GLY A 74 29.53 2.72 -3.94
C GLY A 74 29.58 4.24 -3.98
N ASP A 75 29.51 4.76 -5.19
CA ASP A 75 29.51 6.20 -5.45
C ASP A 75 28.18 6.86 -5.11
N TRP A 76 28.26 8.06 -4.53
CA TRP A 76 27.10 8.88 -4.25
C TRP A 76 26.42 9.34 -5.54
N LYS A 77 25.11 9.10 -5.61
CA LYS A 77 24.25 9.59 -6.69
C LYS A 77 23.35 10.68 -6.16
N LYS A 78 23.33 11.81 -6.88
CA LYS A 78 22.42 12.92 -6.60
C LYS A 78 21.04 12.67 -7.19
N LYS A 79 20.01 12.99 -6.44
CA LYS A 79 18.58 12.91 -6.76
C LYS A 79 17.86 14.13 -6.21
N CYS A 80 16.70 14.42 -6.78
CA CYS A 80 15.84 15.54 -6.34
C CYS A 80 16.62 16.85 -6.20
N PHE A 81 17.36 17.22 -7.25
CA PHE A 81 18.28 18.35 -7.28
C PHE A 81 17.58 19.68 -6.97
N HIS A 82 18.16 20.47 -6.07
CA HIS A 82 17.69 21.81 -5.68
C HIS A 82 16.17 21.87 -5.45
N THR A 83 15.62 20.85 -4.80
CA THR A 83 14.18 20.74 -4.56
C THR A 83 13.74 21.62 -3.38
N LYS A 84 12.55 22.20 -3.50
CA LYS A 84 11.83 22.81 -2.37
C LYS A 84 10.90 21.83 -1.65
N LYS A 85 10.75 20.62 -2.19
CA LYS A 85 9.99 19.55 -1.55
C LYS A 85 10.78 18.97 -0.38
N THR A 86 10.05 18.41 0.57
CA THR A 86 10.59 17.69 1.73
C THR A 86 10.43 16.17 1.58
N GLU A 87 10.42 15.72 0.33
CA GLU A 87 10.32 14.32 -0.07
C GLU A 87 11.17 14.06 -1.31
N CYS A 88 11.69 12.84 -1.45
CA CYS A 88 12.39 12.38 -2.64
C CYS A 88 12.12 10.90 -2.91
N ASP A 89 11.67 10.59 -4.12
CA ASP A 89 11.49 9.22 -4.57
C ASP A 89 12.84 8.62 -4.99
N LEU A 90 13.25 7.58 -4.27
CA LEU A 90 14.54 6.89 -4.46
C LEU A 90 14.36 5.45 -4.94
N THR A 91 13.14 5.07 -5.33
CA THR A 91 12.77 3.73 -5.79
C THR A 91 13.72 3.19 -6.86
N ASP A 92 14.03 4.01 -7.86
CA ASP A 92 14.84 3.59 -9.02
C ASP A 92 16.34 3.41 -8.71
N GLU A 93 16.81 3.96 -7.59
CA GLU A 93 18.20 3.80 -7.14
C GLU A 93 18.41 2.49 -6.36
N MET A 94 17.33 1.89 -5.85
CA MET A 94 17.35 0.64 -5.07
C MET A 94 17.43 -0.61 -5.95
N ARG A 95 18.49 -0.69 -6.76
CA ARG A 95 18.72 -1.75 -7.75
C ARG A 95 19.03 -3.12 -7.14
N ASN A 96 19.54 -3.17 -5.91
CA ASN A 96 19.79 -4.42 -5.19
C ASN A 96 19.06 -4.38 -3.85
N LEU A 97 18.00 -5.17 -3.73
CA LEU A 97 17.14 -5.15 -2.55
C LEU A 97 17.84 -5.65 -1.27
N ARG A 98 18.93 -6.41 -1.40
CA ARG A 98 19.68 -6.97 -0.26
C ARG A 98 20.79 -6.06 0.24
N GLU A 99 21.14 -5.02 -0.51
CA GLU A 99 22.13 -4.04 -0.07
C GLU A 99 21.57 -3.10 0.99
N THR A 100 22.48 -2.56 1.80
CA THR A 100 22.15 -1.47 2.73
C THR A 100 22.47 -0.14 2.06
N TYR A 101 21.45 0.70 1.91
CA TYR A 101 21.58 2.03 1.36
C TYR A 101 21.84 3.05 2.46
N ILE A 102 22.68 4.01 2.13
CA ILE A 102 22.95 5.23 2.89
C ILE A 102 22.43 6.41 2.08
N ALA A 103 21.80 7.37 2.74
CA ALA A 103 21.34 8.59 2.09
C ALA A 103 21.66 9.80 2.97
N ARG A 104 21.89 10.94 2.33
CA ARG A 104 22.06 12.23 3.00
C ARG A 104 21.37 13.33 2.23
N ILE A 105 20.89 14.34 2.95
CA ILE A 105 20.22 15.50 2.37
C ILE A 105 21.15 16.68 2.55
N LEU A 106 21.57 17.27 1.43
CA LEU A 106 22.38 18.49 1.39
C LEU A 106 21.43 19.70 1.50
N SER A 107 21.71 20.61 2.43
CA SER A 107 21.08 21.92 2.53
C SER A 107 21.92 22.94 1.76
N GLU A 108 21.35 23.50 0.70
CA GLU A 108 22.07 24.37 -0.24
C GLU A 108 21.41 25.74 -0.31
N LYS A 109 22.23 26.80 -0.32
CA LYS A 109 21.75 28.14 -0.67
C LYS A 109 21.43 28.21 -2.17
N PRO A 110 20.36 28.90 -2.58
CA PRO A 110 20.04 29.06 -4.00
C PRO A 110 21.10 29.84 -4.78
N ILE A 111 21.85 30.71 -4.09
CA ILE A 111 22.93 31.51 -4.65
C ILE A 111 24.15 31.35 -3.73
N LYS A 112 25.25 30.83 -4.27
CA LYS A 112 26.53 30.75 -3.56
C LYS A 112 27.22 32.12 -3.59
N SER A 113 27.65 32.60 -2.43
CA SER A 113 28.42 33.83 -2.28
C SER A 113 29.89 33.53 -2.00
N ASP A 114 30.76 34.50 -2.27
CA ASP A 114 32.19 34.39 -1.96
C ASP A 114 32.37 34.25 -0.44
N GLY A 115 32.95 33.12 -0.01
CA GLY A 115 33.06 32.72 1.41
C GLY A 115 32.08 31.65 1.89
N ASP A 116 31.14 31.17 1.07
CA ASP A 116 30.35 29.98 1.41
C ASP A 116 31.24 28.72 1.42
N PRO A 117 31.01 27.76 2.33
CA PRO A 117 31.77 26.52 2.39
C PRO A 117 31.63 25.71 1.09
N GLU A 118 32.73 25.05 0.70
CA GLU A 118 32.77 24.22 -0.51
C GLU A 118 31.81 23.02 -0.41
N GLU A 119 31.73 22.40 0.78
CA GLU A 119 30.78 21.33 1.09
C GLU A 119 29.55 21.88 1.82
N SER A 120 28.37 21.59 1.26
CA SER A 120 27.09 21.94 1.86
C SER A 120 26.84 21.15 3.15
N GLN A 121 26.16 21.79 4.10
CA GLN A 121 25.73 21.07 5.31
C GLN A 121 24.82 19.91 4.93
N HIS A 122 24.94 18.80 5.64
CA HIS A 122 24.15 17.63 5.34
C HIS A 122 23.69 16.89 6.60
N ALA A 123 22.58 16.19 6.46
CA ALA A 123 22.06 15.29 7.46
C ALA A 123 21.84 13.89 6.88
N ASN A 124 22.28 12.88 7.64
CA ASN A 124 22.23 11.49 7.21
C ASN A 124 20.87 10.86 7.57
N ALA A 125 20.32 10.11 6.63
CA ALA A 125 19.17 9.25 6.87
C ALA A 125 19.58 8.00 7.67
N PRO A 126 18.64 7.34 8.37
CA PRO A 126 18.86 6.00 8.91
C PRO A 126 19.25 5.02 7.80
N TYR A 127 20.01 3.98 8.13
CA TYR A 127 20.29 2.89 7.20
C TYR A 127 19.01 2.19 6.74
N PHE A 128 19.00 1.77 5.47
CA PHE A 128 17.83 1.12 4.88
C PHE A 128 18.23 -0.06 3.99
N THR A 129 17.76 -1.25 4.33
CA THR A 129 17.89 -2.46 3.52
C THR A 129 16.51 -2.82 2.95
N PRO A 130 16.22 -2.61 1.65
CA PRO A 130 14.87 -2.76 1.10
C PRO A 130 14.22 -4.11 1.42
N TYR A 131 14.98 -5.21 1.30
CA TYR A 131 14.51 -6.57 1.58
C TYR A 131 14.10 -6.79 3.03
N LEU A 132 14.64 -6.02 3.99
CA LEU A 132 14.33 -6.14 5.41
C LEU A 132 13.34 -5.06 5.88
N ASP A 133 13.45 -3.86 5.34
CA ASP A 133 12.85 -2.65 5.90
C ASP A 133 11.62 -2.15 5.14
N THR A 134 11.37 -2.59 3.90
CA THR A 134 10.12 -2.23 3.22
C THR A 134 8.93 -2.84 3.95
N ASN A 135 7.88 -2.06 4.17
CA ASN A 135 6.62 -2.63 4.65
C ASN A 135 5.99 -3.47 3.54
N LEU A 136 5.25 -4.51 3.95
CA LEU A 136 4.41 -5.30 3.07
C LEU A 136 3.07 -4.56 2.89
N GLY A 137 2.69 -4.32 1.64
CA GLY A 137 1.42 -3.72 1.28
C GLY A 137 0.25 -4.63 1.64
N GLN A 138 -0.95 -4.04 1.68
CA GLN A 138 -2.17 -4.78 1.96
C GLN A 138 -2.45 -5.79 0.82
N PRO A 139 -2.51 -7.10 1.11
CA PRO A 139 -2.78 -8.11 0.09
C PRO A 139 -4.24 -8.06 -0.38
N ARG A 140 -4.49 -8.60 -1.58
CA ARG A 140 -5.82 -8.66 -2.18
C ARG A 140 -6.21 -10.10 -2.50
N ILE A 141 -7.49 -10.42 -2.31
CA ILE A 141 -8.06 -11.70 -2.70
C ILE A 141 -8.45 -11.60 -4.18
N GLN A 142 -7.84 -12.42 -5.03
CA GLN A 142 -8.12 -12.45 -6.46
C GLN A 142 -9.45 -13.16 -6.74
N ASN A 143 -9.63 -14.34 -6.16
CA ASN A 143 -10.84 -15.14 -6.28
C ASN A 143 -10.99 -16.06 -5.06
N PHE A 144 -12.19 -16.58 -4.89
CA PHE A 144 -12.49 -17.62 -3.92
C PHE A 144 -13.66 -18.47 -4.40
N GLU A 145 -13.67 -19.73 -4.01
CA GLU A 145 -14.72 -20.69 -4.36
C GLU A 145 -14.95 -21.63 -3.19
N GLN A 146 -16.21 -21.80 -2.80
CA GLN A 146 -16.62 -22.82 -1.83
C GLN A 146 -17.37 -23.92 -2.56
N ASN A 147 -16.82 -25.12 -2.52
CA ASN A 147 -17.43 -26.32 -3.10
C ASN A 147 -17.61 -27.37 -2.00
N GLY A 148 -18.86 -27.59 -1.58
CA GLY A 148 -19.20 -28.50 -0.49
C GLY A 148 -18.51 -28.11 0.82
N THR A 149 -17.54 -28.92 1.24
CA THR A 149 -16.78 -28.76 2.48
C THR A 149 -15.38 -28.15 2.27
N LYS A 150 -15.08 -27.65 1.08
CA LYS A 150 -13.77 -27.05 0.77
C LYS A 150 -13.94 -25.59 0.34
N LEU A 151 -13.10 -24.72 0.90
CA LEU A 151 -12.97 -23.32 0.50
C LEU A 151 -11.59 -23.11 -0.11
N LYS A 152 -11.55 -22.75 -1.40
CA LYS A 152 -10.36 -22.30 -2.11
C LYS A 152 -10.30 -20.78 -2.07
N VAL A 153 -9.16 -20.20 -1.68
CA VAL A 153 -8.91 -18.75 -1.71
C VAL A 153 -7.60 -18.49 -2.43
N THR A 154 -7.62 -17.61 -3.42
CA THR A 154 -6.43 -17.25 -4.21
C THR A 154 -6.03 -15.80 -3.90
N VAL A 155 -4.78 -15.62 -3.50
CA VAL A 155 -4.15 -14.32 -3.27
C VAL A 155 -3.69 -13.73 -4.60
N GLN A 156 -3.96 -12.45 -4.82
CA GLN A 156 -3.47 -11.72 -5.98
C GLN A 156 -1.97 -11.42 -5.80
N ASP A 157 -1.17 -11.74 -6.81
CA ASP A 157 0.22 -11.31 -6.86
C ASP A 157 0.31 -9.79 -7.03
N SER A 158 0.86 -9.11 -6.03
CA SER A 158 1.14 -7.67 -6.09
C SER A 158 2.40 -7.41 -6.91
N ILE A 159 2.27 -6.61 -7.96
CA ILE A 159 3.40 -6.10 -8.76
C ILE A 159 4.10 -4.99 -7.99
N THR A 160 5.43 -5.01 -8.01
CA THR A 160 6.31 -4.04 -7.35
C THR A 160 7.03 -3.18 -8.40
N PRO A 161 7.54 -1.98 -8.06
CA PRO A 161 8.32 -1.17 -9.00
C PRO A 161 9.72 -1.76 -9.28
N PHE A 162 10.16 -2.76 -8.51
CA PHE A 162 11.44 -3.43 -8.72
C PHE A 162 11.45 -4.20 -10.05
N ARG A 163 12.55 -4.06 -10.81
CA ARG A 163 12.68 -4.66 -12.13
C ARG A 163 13.89 -5.58 -12.22
N ILE A 164 13.69 -6.72 -12.85
CA ILE A 164 14.76 -7.61 -13.31
C ILE A 164 14.67 -7.68 -14.83
N ASN A 165 15.77 -7.36 -15.52
CA ASN A 165 15.84 -7.34 -16.98
C ASN A 165 14.71 -6.51 -17.64
N GLY A 166 14.36 -5.38 -17.03
CA GLY A 166 13.31 -4.47 -17.50
C GLY A 166 11.88 -4.82 -17.08
N ASN A 167 11.65 -6.04 -16.59
CA ASN A 167 10.33 -6.53 -16.20
C ASN A 167 10.06 -6.32 -14.71
N PHE A 168 8.88 -5.78 -14.39
CA PHE A 168 8.42 -5.67 -13.01
C PHE A 168 8.29 -7.03 -12.35
N GLN A 169 8.65 -7.10 -11.08
CA GLN A 169 8.58 -8.32 -10.29
C GLN A 169 7.42 -8.27 -9.30
N THR A 170 6.81 -9.42 -9.04
CA THR A 170 5.81 -9.55 -7.98
C THR A 170 6.49 -9.72 -6.62
N LEU A 171 5.75 -9.44 -5.53
CA LEU A 171 6.22 -9.73 -4.17
C LEU A 171 6.67 -11.19 -4.02
N ARG A 172 5.91 -12.13 -4.57
CA ARG A 172 6.21 -13.56 -4.57
C ARG A 172 7.52 -13.88 -5.29
N GLN A 173 7.80 -13.25 -6.43
CA GLN A 173 9.05 -13.47 -7.17
C GLN A 173 10.28 -12.95 -6.42
N ILE A 174 10.13 -11.86 -5.67
CA ILE A 174 11.22 -11.24 -4.91
C ILE A 174 11.54 -12.02 -3.64
N PHE A 175 10.52 -12.30 -2.82
CA PHE A 175 10.70 -12.95 -1.51
C PHE A 175 10.72 -14.48 -1.60
N GLN A 176 10.16 -15.07 -2.67
CA GLN A 176 10.16 -16.50 -2.91
C GLN A 176 9.60 -17.28 -1.69
N GLN A 177 10.43 -18.12 -1.06
CA GLN A 177 10.08 -18.95 0.09
C GLN A 177 9.99 -18.15 1.40
N ASP A 178 10.52 -16.93 1.44
CA ASP A 178 10.45 -16.08 2.63
C ASP A 178 9.05 -15.46 2.83
N LEU A 179 8.22 -15.44 1.78
CA LEU A 179 6.86 -14.90 1.84
C LEU A 179 5.85 -16.00 2.18
N THR A 180 5.16 -15.83 3.30
CA THR A 180 4.02 -16.66 3.70
C THR A 180 2.77 -15.79 3.68
N TYR A 181 1.62 -16.36 3.34
CA TYR A 181 0.32 -15.73 3.59
C TYR A 181 -0.38 -16.41 4.75
N ILE A 182 -1.07 -15.63 5.56
CA ILE A 182 -1.97 -16.09 6.62
C ILE A 182 -3.40 -15.84 6.15
N LEU A 183 -4.22 -16.88 6.06
CA LEU A 183 -5.66 -16.76 5.89
C LEU A 183 -6.29 -16.82 7.26
N TYR A 184 -7.08 -15.80 7.60
CA TYR A 184 -7.99 -15.88 8.71
C TYR A 184 -9.42 -16.06 8.21
N TYR A 185 -10.15 -17.00 8.78
CA TYR A 185 -11.48 -17.36 8.33
C TYR A 185 -12.38 -17.78 9.49
N TRP A 186 -13.67 -17.49 9.38
CA TRP A 186 -14.68 -17.79 10.40
C TRP A 186 -16.04 -18.02 9.74
N LYS A 187 -16.93 -18.73 10.42
CA LYS A 187 -18.32 -18.83 9.98
C LYS A 187 -18.97 -17.46 10.08
N ALA A 188 -19.76 -17.05 9.10
CA ALA A 188 -20.49 -15.79 9.16
C ALA A 188 -21.46 -15.72 10.36
N SER A 189 -21.92 -16.88 10.84
CA SER A 189 -22.79 -17.06 12.01
C SER A 189 -22.05 -17.10 13.35
N SER A 190 -20.72 -17.02 13.37
CA SER A 190 -19.90 -17.22 14.58
C SER A 190 -18.81 -16.16 14.72
N THR A 191 -18.35 -15.95 15.96
CA THR A 191 -17.21 -15.08 16.28
C THR A 191 -15.87 -15.82 16.30
N GLY A 192 -15.86 -17.16 16.18
CA GLY A 192 -14.63 -17.96 16.23
C GLY A 192 -13.76 -17.83 14.99
N LYS A 193 -12.63 -17.10 15.10
CA LYS A 193 -11.64 -16.89 14.03
C LYS A 193 -10.62 -18.03 14.01
N LYS A 194 -10.55 -18.77 12.90
CA LYS A 194 -9.51 -19.76 12.58
C LYS A 194 -8.42 -19.12 11.73
N SER A 195 -7.22 -19.70 11.70
CA SER A 195 -6.15 -19.25 10.83
C SER A 195 -5.34 -20.41 10.26
N VAL A 196 -4.83 -20.24 9.04
CA VAL A 196 -3.93 -21.18 8.36
C VAL A 196 -2.87 -20.41 7.58
N ARG A 197 -1.72 -21.03 7.33
CA ARG A 197 -0.62 -20.45 6.56
C ARG A 197 -0.39 -21.21 5.26
N THR A 198 0.10 -20.51 4.25
CA THR A 198 0.57 -21.10 2.98
C THR A 198 1.77 -20.32 2.46
N ASP A 199 2.73 -21.02 1.85
CA ASP A 199 3.87 -20.41 1.18
C ASP A 199 3.62 -20.24 -0.33
N THR A 200 2.40 -20.59 -0.78
CA THR A 200 1.92 -20.37 -2.15
C THR A 200 0.96 -19.16 -2.19
N ASN A 201 0.25 -18.97 -3.31
CA ASN A 201 -0.81 -17.98 -3.41
C ASN A 201 -2.20 -18.60 -3.23
N GLU A 202 -2.29 -19.90 -2.96
CA GLU A 202 -3.55 -20.61 -2.83
C GLU A 202 -3.71 -21.20 -1.44
N PHE A 203 -4.90 -21.03 -0.89
CA PHE A 203 -5.36 -21.73 0.29
C PHE A 203 -6.44 -22.73 -0.11
N LEU A 204 -6.41 -23.91 0.50
CA LEU A 204 -7.48 -24.89 0.44
C LEU A 204 -7.78 -25.35 1.87
N VAL A 205 -8.92 -24.91 2.41
CA VAL A 205 -9.31 -25.18 3.80
C VAL A 205 -10.62 -25.95 3.89
N ASP A 206 -10.75 -26.74 4.95
CA ASP A 206 -11.99 -27.43 5.30
C ASP A 206 -12.99 -26.48 5.96
N VAL A 207 -14.23 -26.52 5.46
CA VAL A 207 -15.36 -25.71 5.90
C VAL A 207 -16.61 -26.58 6.04
N ASP A 208 -17.55 -26.12 6.85
CA ASP A 208 -18.79 -26.85 7.08
C ASP A 208 -19.76 -26.66 5.91
N LYS A 209 -20.36 -27.77 5.46
CA LYS A 209 -21.36 -27.75 4.38
C LYS A 209 -22.58 -26.95 4.83
N GLY A 210 -23.13 -26.11 3.96
CA GLY A 210 -24.30 -25.28 4.29
C GLY A 210 -24.00 -23.97 5.00
N GLU A 211 -22.75 -23.76 5.46
CA GLU A 211 -22.36 -22.54 6.17
C GLU A 211 -21.65 -21.53 5.25
N ASN A 212 -21.97 -20.25 5.45
CA ASN A 212 -21.23 -19.14 4.84
C ASN A 212 -20.00 -18.81 5.70
N TYR A 213 -18.90 -18.46 5.04
CA TYR A 213 -17.64 -18.10 5.69
C TYR A 213 -17.19 -16.72 5.27
N CYS A 214 -16.65 -15.97 6.23
CA CYS A 214 -15.94 -14.72 5.98
C CYS A 214 -14.45 -14.90 6.27
N PHE A 215 -13.61 -14.19 5.52
CA PHE A 215 -12.17 -14.34 5.62
C PHE A 215 -11.44 -13.09 5.14
N ASN A 216 -10.21 -12.94 5.63
CA ASN A 216 -9.23 -11.99 5.13
C ASN A 216 -7.83 -12.63 5.15
N ILE A 217 -6.90 -12.02 4.44
CA ILE A 217 -5.54 -12.51 4.28
C ILE A 217 -4.52 -11.47 4.75
N GLN A 218 -3.35 -11.93 5.17
CA GLN A 218 -2.24 -11.08 5.59
C GLN A 218 -0.92 -11.66 5.03
N ALA A 219 -0.06 -10.81 4.46
CA ALA A 219 1.28 -11.19 4.06
C ALA A 219 2.20 -11.21 5.30
N PHE A 220 3.10 -12.19 5.35
CA PHE A 220 3.96 -12.45 6.49
C PHE A 220 5.34 -12.92 6.02
N ILE A 221 6.41 -12.29 6.50
CA ILE A 221 7.79 -12.76 6.32
C ILE A 221 8.31 -13.18 7.70
N PRO A 222 8.36 -14.50 8.00
CA PRO A 222 8.73 -15.00 9.31
C PRO A 222 10.17 -14.64 9.74
N SER A 223 11.09 -14.56 8.78
CA SER A 223 12.52 -14.36 9.02
C SER A 223 12.87 -12.94 9.47
N ARG A 224 12.01 -11.95 9.23
CA ARG A 224 12.22 -10.57 9.66
C ARG A 224 12.05 -10.42 11.18
N ARG A 225 12.75 -9.46 11.80
CA ARG A 225 12.60 -9.15 13.24
C ARG A 225 11.54 -8.07 13.50
N ALA A 226 11.34 -7.17 12.56
CA ALA A 226 10.33 -6.11 12.58
C ALA A 226 9.62 -6.08 11.22
N LYS A 227 8.46 -5.40 11.12
CA LYS A 227 7.71 -5.27 9.85
C LYS A 227 7.46 -6.63 9.17
N GLN A 228 7.21 -7.65 9.98
CA GLN A 228 6.99 -9.01 9.52
C GLN A 228 5.65 -9.15 8.78
N LYS A 229 4.64 -8.38 9.17
CA LYS A 229 3.26 -8.53 8.70
C LYS A 229 2.79 -7.30 7.92
N SER A 230 1.99 -7.52 6.89
CA SER A 230 1.20 -6.47 6.25
C SER A 230 -0.03 -6.09 7.10
N PRO A 231 -0.77 -5.02 6.73
CA PRO A 231 -2.18 -4.90 7.10
C PRO A 231 -3.00 -6.12 6.65
N GLU A 232 -4.10 -6.43 7.34
CA GLU A 232 -5.08 -7.43 6.88
C GLU A 232 -5.80 -6.93 5.62
N SER A 233 -6.14 -7.81 4.68
CA SER A 233 -6.94 -7.47 3.51
C SER A 233 -8.37 -7.08 3.89
N GLU A 234 -9.10 -6.56 2.90
CA GLU A 234 -10.57 -6.51 2.98
C GLU A 234 -11.15 -7.88 3.31
N ILE A 235 -12.24 -7.88 4.07
CA ILE A 235 -13.00 -9.08 4.40
C ILE A 235 -13.84 -9.46 3.18
N ARG A 236 -13.78 -10.73 2.78
CA ARG A 236 -14.66 -11.34 1.78
C ARG A 236 -15.46 -12.45 2.41
N CYS A 237 -16.68 -12.64 1.94
CA CYS A 237 -17.57 -13.68 2.44
C CYS A 237 -18.12 -14.52 1.30
N THR A 238 -18.31 -15.82 1.55
CA THR A 238 -19.02 -16.71 0.65
C THR A 238 -20.51 -16.46 0.71
N SER A 239 -21.20 -16.72 -0.39
CA SER A 239 -22.67 -16.78 -0.46
C SER A 239 -23.06 -18.06 -1.17
N GLN A 240 -23.76 -18.96 -0.47
CA GLN A 240 -24.20 -20.24 -1.05
C GLN A 240 -25.42 -20.11 -1.99
N ASP A 241 -26.02 -18.91 -2.08
CA ASP A 241 -27.25 -18.66 -2.83
C ASP A 241 -27.15 -19.01 -4.33
N LYS A 242 -25.95 -19.15 -4.91
CA LYS A 242 -25.82 -19.43 -6.35
C LYS A 242 -25.95 -20.91 -6.71
N VAL A 243 -25.63 -21.83 -5.81
CA VAL A 243 -25.61 -23.27 -6.12
C VAL A 243 -27.02 -23.86 -6.01
N VAL A 244 -27.76 -23.51 -4.95
CA VAL A 244 -29.11 -24.04 -4.72
C VAL A 244 -30.09 -23.58 -5.80
N PHE A 245 -30.02 -22.31 -6.22
CA PHE A 245 -30.92 -21.78 -7.24
C PHE A 245 -30.66 -22.39 -8.63
N LYS A 246 -29.40 -22.70 -8.96
CA LYS A 246 -29.06 -23.30 -10.26
C LYS A 246 -29.61 -24.72 -10.37
N GLU A 247 -29.45 -25.54 -9.32
CA GLU A 247 -30.00 -26.90 -9.30
C GLU A 247 -31.53 -26.89 -9.30
N LEU A 248 -32.16 -26.00 -8.54
CA LEU A 248 -33.62 -25.86 -8.54
C LEU A 248 -34.16 -25.44 -9.91
N PHE A 249 -33.46 -24.55 -10.62
CA PHE A 249 -33.85 -24.11 -11.96
C PHE A 249 -33.75 -25.24 -12.99
N PHE A 250 -32.72 -26.09 -12.91
CA PHE A 250 -32.61 -27.28 -13.77
C PHE A 250 -33.73 -28.29 -13.49
N ILE A 251 -34.07 -28.51 -12.22
CA ILE A 251 -35.17 -29.41 -11.83
C ILE A 251 -36.51 -28.87 -12.34
N ILE A 252 -36.80 -27.59 -12.13
CA ILE A 252 -38.03 -26.95 -12.60
C ILE A 252 -38.11 -26.99 -14.14
N GLY A 253 -37.00 -26.69 -14.82
CA GLY A 253 -36.91 -26.76 -16.28
C GLY A 253 -37.18 -28.17 -16.83
N ALA A 254 -36.60 -29.20 -16.20
CA ALA A 254 -36.82 -30.59 -16.59
C ALA A 254 -38.29 -31.04 -16.38
N VAL A 255 -38.91 -30.66 -15.26
CA VAL A 255 -40.32 -30.99 -14.98
C VAL A 255 -41.25 -30.34 -15.99
N LEU A 256 -41.06 -29.04 -16.28
CA LEU A 256 -41.85 -28.32 -17.28
C LEU A 256 -41.72 -28.95 -18.68
N PHE A 257 -40.50 -29.36 -19.06
CA PHE A 257 -40.26 -30.02 -20.33
C PHE A 257 -41.03 -31.35 -20.47
N VAL A 258 -41.05 -32.17 -19.42
CA VAL A 258 -41.83 -33.43 -19.40
C VAL A 258 -43.32 -33.16 -19.52
N ILE A 259 -43.85 -32.14 -18.83
CA ILE A 259 -45.27 -31.77 -18.91
C ILE A 259 -45.64 -31.36 -20.35
N ILE A 260 -44.80 -30.56 -21.01
CA ILE A 260 -45.02 -30.14 -22.39
C ILE A 260 -45.07 -31.35 -23.33
N ILE A 261 -44.15 -32.31 -23.17
CA ILE A 261 -44.15 -33.55 -23.98
C ILE A 261 -45.45 -34.33 -23.76
N LEU A 262 -45.90 -34.50 -22.52
CA LEU A 262 -47.15 -35.21 -22.22
C LEU A 262 -48.37 -34.53 -22.85
N VAL A 263 -48.46 -33.20 -22.80
CA VAL A 263 -49.54 -32.43 -23.44
C VAL A 263 -49.54 -32.62 -24.96
N ILE A 264 -48.36 -32.62 -25.60
CA ILE A 264 -48.24 -32.87 -27.04
C ILE A 264 -48.72 -34.29 -27.38
N ILE A 265 -48.29 -35.30 -26.61
CA ILE A 265 -48.71 -36.69 -26.83
C ILE A 265 -50.24 -36.82 -26.68
N LEU A 266 -50.82 -36.25 -25.62
CA LEU A 266 -52.27 -36.27 -25.39
C LEU A 266 -53.04 -35.54 -26.49
N SER A 267 -52.53 -34.41 -26.97
CA SER A 267 -53.15 -33.65 -28.07
C SER A 267 -53.14 -34.45 -29.36
N VAL A 268 -52.02 -35.13 -29.67
CA VAL A 268 -51.90 -35.99 -30.87
C VAL A 268 -52.78 -37.22 -30.76
N THR A 269 -52.85 -37.88 -29.59
CA THR A 269 -53.71 -39.06 -29.41
C THR A 269 -55.17 -38.69 -29.46
N LEU A 270 -55.60 -37.58 -28.83
CA LEU A 270 -56.96 -37.06 -28.93
C LEU A 270 -57.32 -36.68 -30.37
N HIS A 271 -56.41 -36.04 -31.11
CA HIS A 271 -56.64 -35.69 -32.51
C HIS A 271 -56.74 -36.92 -33.42
N LYS A 272 -55.91 -37.96 -33.18
CA LYS A 272 -56.03 -39.22 -33.91
C LYS A 272 -57.29 -39.99 -33.53
N CYS A 273 -57.67 -40.02 -32.25
CA CYS A 273 -58.90 -40.65 -31.78
C CYS A 273 -60.15 -39.94 -32.31
N SER A 274 -60.16 -38.60 -32.34
CA SER A 274 -61.27 -37.83 -32.90
C SER A 274 -61.40 -38.03 -34.40
N LYS A 275 -60.28 -38.05 -35.14
CA LYS A 275 -60.26 -38.36 -36.57
C LYS A 275 -60.73 -39.78 -36.86
N ALA A 276 -60.29 -40.76 -36.08
CA ALA A 276 -60.74 -42.15 -36.22
C ALA A 276 -62.24 -42.33 -35.88
N ARG A 277 -62.78 -41.56 -34.91
CA ARG A 277 -64.21 -41.53 -34.61
C ARG A 277 -65.02 -40.92 -35.75
N ALA A 278 -64.57 -39.78 -36.29
CA ALA A 278 -65.20 -39.13 -37.43
C ALA A 278 -65.20 -40.01 -38.70
N GLU A 279 -64.14 -40.80 -38.92
CA GLU A 279 -64.08 -41.77 -40.03
C GLU A 279 -64.98 -43.00 -39.81
N ARG A 280 -65.24 -43.38 -38.55
CA ARG A 280 -66.15 -44.48 -38.19
C ARG A 280 -67.62 -44.05 -38.32
N ASP A 281 -67.98 -42.87 -37.84
CA ASP A 281 -69.31 -42.28 -38.00
C ASP A 281 -69.64 -42.01 -39.48
N ARG A 282 -68.64 -41.71 -40.32
CA ARG A 282 -68.81 -41.60 -41.78
C ARG A 282 -69.07 -42.95 -42.47
N LYS A 283 -68.61 -44.07 -41.90
CA LYS A 283 -68.84 -45.42 -42.43
C LYS A 283 -70.19 -46.00 -42.01
N GLU A 284 -70.69 -45.68 -40.81
CA GLU A 284 -72.02 -46.12 -40.36
C GLU A 284 -73.17 -45.36 -41.03
N ASN A 285 -72.94 -44.15 -41.55
CA ASN A 285 -73.93 -43.35 -42.30
C ASN A 285 -73.84 -43.52 -43.83
N ALA A 286 -73.14 -44.54 -44.34
CA ALA A 286 -73.08 -44.83 -45.77
C ALA A 286 -74.29 -45.72 -46.19
N PRO A 287 -75.04 -45.37 -47.25
CA PRO A 287 -76.22 -46.14 -47.65
C PRO A 287 -75.84 -47.53 -48.18
N LEU A 288 -76.62 -48.54 -47.82
CA LEU A 288 -76.53 -49.90 -48.38
C LEU A 288 -76.82 -49.84 -49.89
N ASN A 289 -75.80 -50.11 -50.71
CA ASN A 289 -76.00 -50.37 -52.13
C ASN A 289 -76.48 -51.82 -52.31
N PHE A 290 -77.73 -51.97 -52.75
CA PHE A 290 -78.25 -53.18 -53.38
C PHE A 290 -77.74 -53.27 -54.82
N ALA A 291 -77.04 -54.37 -55.14
CA ALA A 291 -76.90 -54.95 -56.47
C ALA A 291 -76.46 -56.40 -56.33
#